data_AF-A0A9E3A0F8-F1
#
_entry.id   AF-A0A9E3A0F8-F1
#
_cell.length_a   1.000
_cell.length_b   1.000
_cell.length_c   1.000
_cell.angle_alpha   90.00
_cell.angle_beta   90.00
_cell.angle_gamma   90.00
#
_symmetry.space_group_name_H-M   'P 1'
#
loop_
_entity.id
_entity.type
_entity.pdbx_description
1 polymer ?
#
loop_
_entity_poly.entity_id
_entity_poly.type
_entity_poly.pdbx_seq_one_letter_code
_entity_poly.pdbx_strand_id
1 'polypeptide(L)'
;MMTRLCAAMVSATLIGCASDSAIEKEARYRLVEDPAESAIPVAMQILTHLAAGEIDEAARMSNAPARRREVLNEFRARVGDQEFKRVYREYLSPKNLVIAEVALGPRRLLVWRLGTAADQVVGQYYVLVDGRFVMDDERSSERSELARALARYRSSK
;
A
#
# COMPACT_ATOMS: atom_id res chain seq x y z
N MET A 1 4.77 -25.81 -66.65
CA MET A 1 6.07 -25.23 -67.00
C MET A 1 6.58 -24.51 -65.74
N MET A 2 7.22 -25.18 -64.76
CA MET A 2 8.66 -25.58 -64.71
C MET A 2 9.55 -24.39 -65.09
N THR A 3 10.55 -23.89 -64.35
CA THR A 3 11.29 -24.28 -63.12
C THR A 3 12.19 -23.04 -62.83
N ARG A 4 12.58 -22.66 -61.59
CA ARG A 4 13.85 -23.05 -60.96
C ARG A 4 14.00 -22.40 -59.57
N LEU A 5 14.37 -23.23 -58.60
CA LEU A 5 15.05 -22.91 -57.35
C LEU A 5 16.41 -22.21 -57.59
N CYS A 6 16.86 -21.38 -56.65
CA CYS A 6 18.14 -21.60 -55.97
C CYS A 6 18.28 -20.77 -54.69
N ALA A 7 18.82 -21.43 -53.67
CA ALA A 7 19.03 -20.96 -52.31
C ALA A 7 20.32 -20.14 -52.17
N ALA A 8 20.37 -19.25 -51.17
CA ALA A 8 21.59 -18.89 -50.47
C ALA A 8 21.28 -18.61 -49.00
N MET A 9 21.60 -19.60 -48.15
CA MET A 9 21.93 -19.42 -46.74
C MET A 9 23.22 -18.61 -46.65
N VAL A 10 23.26 -17.55 -45.83
CA VAL A 10 24.43 -17.22 -44.99
C VAL A 10 23.93 -16.62 -43.68
N SER A 11 24.25 -17.34 -42.60
CA SER A 11 24.20 -16.94 -41.19
C SER A 11 25.08 -15.73 -40.89
N ALA A 12 24.63 -14.88 -39.95
CA ALA A 12 25.42 -14.04 -39.02
C ALA A 12 24.50 -12.89 -38.57
N THR A 13 24.28 -12.54 -37.30
CA THR A 13 24.82 -12.96 -36.01
C THR A 13 23.79 -12.48 -34.99
N LEU A 14 23.50 -13.33 -34.00
CA LEU A 14 22.82 -12.95 -32.77
C LEU A 14 23.62 -11.83 -32.08
N ILE A 15 23.22 -10.57 -32.29
CA ILE A 15 23.51 -9.52 -31.31
C ILE A 15 22.42 -9.66 -30.27
N GLY A 16 22.79 -10.31 -29.16
CA GLY A 16 21.91 -10.48 -28.03
C GLY A 16 21.41 -9.13 -27.52
N CYS A 17 20.12 -8.86 -27.72
CA CYS A 17 19.35 -8.06 -26.78
C CYS A 17 19.05 -8.94 -25.56
N ALA A 18 20.09 -9.36 -24.86
CA ALA A 18 19.99 -9.98 -23.55
C ALA A 18 20.09 -8.88 -22.49
N SER A 19 19.07 -8.03 -22.38
CA SER A 19 18.90 -7.18 -21.19
C SER A 19 17.52 -6.55 -20.99
N ASP A 20 16.50 -6.81 -21.81
CA ASP A 20 15.14 -6.31 -21.52
C ASP A 20 14.29 -7.26 -20.68
N SER A 21 14.59 -8.57 -20.68
CA SER A 21 13.77 -9.56 -19.95
C SER A 21 14.10 -9.69 -18.45
N ALA A 22 15.15 -9.02 -17.98
CA ALA A 22 15.56 -9.04 -16.57
C ALA A 22 14.95 -7.89 -15.77
N ILE A 23 14.73 -6.73 -16.41
CA ILE A 23 14.16 -5.54 -15.77
C ILE A 23 12.63 -5.63 -15.67
N GLU A 24 11.96 -6.27 -16.64
CA GLU A 24 10.50 -6.48 -16.60
C GLU A 24 10.05 -7.43 -15.47
N LYS A 25 10.97 -8.16 -14.83
CA LYS A 25 10.67 -9.09 -13.74
C LYS A 25 10.85 -8.50 -12.33
N GLU A 26 11.27 -7.25 -12.20
CA GLU A 26 11.71 -6.67 -10.92
C GLU A 26 10.91 -5.50 -10.35
N ALA A 27 9.97 -4.90 -11.08
CA ALA A 27 9.08 -3.90 -10.48
C ALA A 27 7.90 -4.58 -9.73
N ARG A 28 8.19 -5.44 -8.73
CA ARG A 28 7.15 -5.96 -7.82
C ARG A 28 6.41 -4.83 -7.12
N TYR A 29 7.11 -3.74 -6.86
CA TYR A 29 6.58 -2.54 -6.27
C TYR A 29 6.59 -1.42 -7.30
N ARG A 30 5.58 -0.56 -7.23
CA ARG A 30 5.60 0.74 -7.90
C ARG A 30 5.14 1.83 -6.93
N LEU A 31 5.61 3.05 -7.16
CA LEU A 31 5.01 4.21 -6.54
C LEU A 31 3.65 4.49 -7.19
N VAL A 32 2.68 4.90 -6.37
CA VAL A 32 1.38 5.36 -6.85
C VAL A 32 1.45 6.88 -6.99
N GLU A 33 1.31 7.34 -8.22
CA GLU A 33 1.32 8.77 -8.56
C GLU A 33 -0.05 9.24 -9.06
N ASP A 34 -0.85 8.34 -9.66
CA ASP A 34 -2.22 8.63 -10.09
C ASP A 34 -3.18 8.63 -8.89
N PRO A 35 -3.85 9.76 -8.58
CA PRO A 35 -4.84 9.83 -7.52
C PRO A 35 -6.00 8.82 -7.65
N ALA A 36 -6.36 8.40 -8.87
CA ALA A 36 -7.42 7.42 -9.10
C ALA A 36 -7.04 6.01 -8.60
N GLU A 37 -5.75 5.75 -8.42
CA GLU A 37 -5.23 4.46 -7.94
C GLU A 37 -4.90 4.44 -6.45
N SER A 38 -5.14 5.57 -5.75
CA SER A 38 -4.68 5.82 -4.40
C SER A 38 -5.65 5.32 -3.33
N ALA A 39 -5.11 4.77 -2.25
CA ALA A 39 -5.85 4.43 -1.03
C ALA A 39 -5.98 5.61 -0.04
N ILE A 40 -5.35 6.77 -0.31
CA ILE A 40 -5.39 7.95 0.58
C ILE A 40 -6.83 8.39 0.89
N PRO A 41 -7.77 8.50 -0.07
CA PRO A 41 -9.13 8.93 0.24
C PRO A 41 -9.83 8.04 1.28
N VAL A 42 -9.67 6.72 1.16
CA VAL A 42 -10.21 5.74 2.10
C VAL A 42 -9.52 5.84 3.46
N ALA A 43 -8.19 6.05 3.48
CA ALA A 43 -7.45 6.28 4.72
C ALA A 43 -7.96 7.49 5.49
N MET A 44 -8.18 8.61 4.79
CA MET A 44 -8.71 9.83 5.38
C MET A 44 -10.13 9.63 5.91
N GLN A 45 -10.98 8.93 5.17
CA GLN A 45 -12.34 8.61 5.61
C GLN A 45 -12.34 7.76 6.90
N ILE A 46 -11.51 6.72 6.98
CA ILE A 46 -11.35 5.92 8.20
C ILE A 46 -10.90 6.79 9.37
N LEU A 47 -9.88 7.64 9.17
CA LEU A 47 -9.36 8.51 10.22
C LEU A 47 -10.42 9.52 10.70
N THR A 48 -11.25 10.06 9.80
CA THR A 48 -12.37 10.93 10.16
C THR A 48 -13.39 10.22 11.05
N HIS A 49 -13.82 9.01 10.69
CA HIS A 49 -14.74 8.22 11.52
C HIS A 49 -14.13 7.95 12.91
N LEU A 50 -12.85 7.57 12.97
CA LEU A 50 -12.17 7.29 14.24
C LEU A 50 -12.01 8.56 15.10
N ALA A 51 -11.71 9.71 14.51
CA ALA A 51 -11.64 11.00 15.18
C ALA A 51 -12.99 11.45 15.78
N ALA A 52 -14.10 11.00 15.18
CA ALA A 52 -15.47 11.18 15.68
C ALA A 52 -15.89 10.11 16.72
N GLY A 53 -15.11 9.03 16.87
CA GLY A 53 -15.44 7.89 17.75
C GLY A 53 -16.34 6.84 17.10
N GLU A 54 -16.54 6.90 15.79
CA GLU A 54 -17.42 6.03 14.99
C GLU A 54 -16.69 4.73 14.62
N ILE A 55 -16.45 3.88 15.64
CA ILE A 55 -15.71 2.61 15.47
C ILE A 55 -16.36 1.69 14.45
N ASP A 56 -17.70 1.61 14.43
CA ASP A 56 -18.41 0.69 13.54
C ASP A 56 -18.30 1.10 12.06
N GLU A 57 -18.33 2.40 11.77
CA GLU A 57 -18.11 2.94 10.42
C GLU A 57 -16.69 2.63 9.94
N ALA A 58 -15.70 2.96 10.76
CA ALA A 58 -14.29 2.69 10.46
C ALA A 58 -13.99 1.20 10.30
N ALA A 59 -14.55 0.35 11.16
CA ALA A 59 -14.33 -1.09 11.11
C ALA A 59 -14.92 -1.74 9.86
N ARG A 60 -16.04 -1.22 9.34
CA ARG A 60 -16.66 -1.72 8.10
C ARG A 60 -15.79 -1.51 6.86
N MET A 61 -14.82 -0.61 6.94
CA MET A 61 -13.86 -0.30 5.88
C MET A 61 -12.58 -1.15 5.97
N SER A 62 -12.65 -2.33 6.59
CA SER A 62 -11.57 -3.31 6.68
C SER A 62 -11.98 -4.61 6.01
N ASN A 63 -11.02 -5.39 5.48
CA ASN A 63 -11.27 -6.77 5.04
C ASN A 63 -11.48 -7.75 6.22
N ALA A 64 -11.26 -7.32 7.47
CA ALA A 64 -11.61 -8.08 8.66
C ALA A 64 -12.42 -7.23 9.68
N PRO A 65 -13.68 -6.84 9.37
CA PRO A 65 -14.44 -5.87 10.16
C PRO A 65 -14.65 -6.24 11.64
N ALA A 66 -14.96 -7.52 11.91
CA ALA A 66 -15.19 -7.98 13.28
C ALA A 66 -13.93 -7.81 14.14
N ARG A 67 -12.79 -8.26 13.62
CA ARG A 67 -11.49 -8.14 14.31
C ARG A 67 -11.07 -6.68 14.46
N ARG A 68 -11.28 -5.85 13.44
CA ARG A 68 -10.97 -4.42 13.52
C ARG A 68 -11.76 -3.73 14.63
N ARG A 69 -13.07 -3.99 14.70
CA ARG A 69 -13.96 -3.43 15.72
C ARG A 69 -13.51 -3.81 17.13
N GLU A 70 -13.14 -5.07 17.33
CA GLU A 70 -12.61 -5.59 18.60
C GLU A 70 -11.36 -4.81 19.03
N VAL A 71 -10.34 -4.73 18.17
CA VAL A 71 -9.09 -4.01 18.45
C VAL A 71 -9.32 -2.53 18.78
N LEU A 72 -10.21 -1.86 18.02
CA LEU A 72 -10.55 -0.46 18.27
C LEU A 72 -11.28 -0.27 19.61
N ASN A 73 -12.19 -1.17 19.96
CA ASN A 73 -12.87 -1.15 21.25
C ASN A 73 -11.94 -1.43 22.42
N GLU A 74 -11.03 -2.40 22.29
CA GLU A 74 -9.99 -2.67 23.28
C GLU A 74 -9.10 -1.44 23.50
N PHE A 75 -8.69 -0.79 22.40
CA PHE A 75 -7.91 0.44 22.50
C PHE A 75 -8.70 1.55 23.21
N ARG A 76 -9.94 1.81 22.79
CA ARG A 76 -10.82 2.81 23.42
C ARG A 76 -11.04 2.52 24.91
N ALA A 77 -11.25 1.26 25.28
CA ALA A 77 -11.43 0.87 26.69
C ALA A 77 -10.17 1.15 27.52
N ARG A 78 -8.98 0.97 26.93
CA ARG A 78 -7.70 1.20 27.61
C ARG A 78 -7.36 2.68 27.79
N VAL A 79 -7.67 3.53 26.82
CA VAL A 79 -7.29 4.96 26.86
C VAL A 79 -8.43 5.91 27.24
N GLY A 80 -9.68 5.46 27.15
CA GLY A 80 -10.87 6.29 27.31
C GLY A 80 -11.30 6.97 26.00
N ASP A 81 -12.59 7.32 25.91
CA ASP A 81 -13.22 7.85 24.68
C ASP A 81 -12.57 9.16 24.19
N GLN A 82 -12.28 10.09 25.10
CA GLN A 82 -11.71 11.39 24.73
C GLN A 82 -10.28 11.24 24.18
N GLU A 83 -9.48 10.41 24.83
CA GLU A 83 -8.10 10.14 24.40
C GLU A 83 -8.08 9.38 23.08
N PHE A 84 -8.97 8.39 22.90
CA PHE A 84 -9.15 7.69 21.63
C PHE A 84 -9.38 8.67 20.48
N LYS A 85 -10.38 9.57 20.63
CA LYS A 85 -10.70 10.57 19.61
C LYS A 85 -9.54 11.55 19.39
N ARG A 86 -8.87 11.98 20.46
CA ARG A 86 -7.70 12.88 20.39
C ARG A 86 -6.57 12.25 19.58
N VAL A 87 -6.23 10.99 19.85
CA VAL A 87 -5.19 10.25 19.12
C VAL A 87 -5.49 10.20 17.63
N TYR A 88 -6.72 9.87 17.23
CA TYR A 88 -7.07 9.80 15.80
C TYR A 88 -7.22 11.17 15.14
N ARG A 89 -7.62 12.22 15.88
CA ARG A 89 -7.54 13.61 15.37
C ARG A 89 -6.10 14.04 15.10
N GLU A 90 -5.14 13.60 15.92
CA GLU A 90 -3.74 13.95 15.71
C GLU A 90 -3.24 13.44 14.35
N TYR A 91 -3.66 12.26 13.88
CA TYR A 91 -3.32 11.76 12.54
C TYR A 91 -3.78 12.70 11.40
N LEU A 92 -4.83 13.49 11.62
CA LEU A 92 -5.34 14.48 10.66
C LEU A 92 -4.63 15.86 10.77
N SER A 93 -3.67 15.99 11.68
CA SER A 93 -2.84 17.20 11.81
C SER A 93 -2.07 17.48 10.52
N PRO A 94 -1.97 18.74 10.06
CA PRO A 94 -1.18 19.11 8.88
C PRO A 94 0.31 18.73 8.94
N LYS A 95 0.82 18.41 10.15
CA LYS A 95 2.19 17.94 10.36
C LYS A 95 2.39 16.47 9.98
N ASN A 96 1.31 15.71 9.85
CA ASN A 96 1.35 14.29 9.49
C ASN A 96 1.10 14.16 7.99
N LEU A 97 2.06 13.56 7.28
CA LEU A 97 2.08 13.54 5.82
C LEU A 97 2.19 12.11 5.31
N VAL A 98 1.38 11.76 4.32
CA VAL A 98 1.69 10.61 3.46
C VAL A 98 2.85 11.01 2.56
N ILE A 99 3.99 10.37 2.74
CA ILE A 99 5.24 10.69 2.03
C ILE A 99 5.52 9.74 0.87
N ALA A 100 4.83 8.60 0.83
CA ALA A 100 4.84 7.66 -0.27
C ALA A 100 3.61 6.76 -0.21
N GLU A 101 3.13 6.34 -1.38
CA GLU A 101 2.22 5.22 -1.53
C GLU A 101 2.87 4.18 -2.46
N VAL A 102 2.94 2.93 -1.97
CA VAL A 102 3.58 1.83 -2.68
C VAL A 102 2.54 0.77 -3.02
N ALA A 103 2.46 0.37 -4.28
CA ALA A 103 1.58 -0.69 -4.74
C ALA A 103 2.31 -2.04 -4.91
N LEU A 104 1.62 -3.12 -4.56
CA LEU A 104 1.98 -4.51 -4.89
C LEU A 104 0.69 -5.21 -5.36
N GLY A 105 0.51 -5.27 -6.68
CA GLY A 105 -0.77 -5.69 -7.28
C GLY A 105 -1.96 -4.86 -6.77
N PRO A 106 -3.01 -5.48 -6.20
CA PRO A 106 -4.17 -4.77 -5.66
C PRO A 106 -3.93 -4.14 -4.29
N ARG A 107 -2.76 -4.35 -3.68
CA ARG A 107 -2.44 -3.83 -2.34
C ARG A 107 -1.74 -2.49 -2.41
N ARG A 108 -1.92 -1.70 -1.35
CA ARG A 108 -1.27 -0.42 -1.12
C ARG A 108 -0.64 -0.39 0.27
N LEU A 109 0.52 0.24 0.36
CA LEU A 109 1.14 0.68 1.60
C LEU A 109 1.20 2.20 1.55
N LEU A 110 0.46 2.85 2.45
CA LEU A 110 0.64 4.28 2.73
C LEU A 110 1.73 4.45 3.77
N VAL A 111 2.78 5.18 3.42
CA VAL A 111 3.89 5.54 4.31
C VAL A 111 3.64 6.93 4.85
N TRP A 112 3.40 7.01 6.15
CA TRP A 112 3.17 8.26 6.87
C TRP A 112 4.46 8.70 7.56
N ARG A 113 4.77 9.99 7.49
CA ARG A 113 5.67 10.67 8.42
C ARG A 113 4.81 11.38 9.44
N LEU A 114 4.95 11.01 10.71
CA LEU A 114 4.28 11.67 11.80
C LEU A 114 5.16 12.81 12.32
N GLY A 115 4.62 14.02 12.40
CA GLY A 115 5.31 15.23 12.87
C GLY A 115 5.53 15.28 14.38
N THR A 116 5.92 14.15 14.96
CA THR A 116 6.38 14.02 16.34
C THR A 116 7.86 14.39 16.43
N ALA A 117 8.39 14.60 17.65
CA ALA A 117 9.79 14.98 17.86
C ALA A 117 10.83 13.98 17.29
N ALA A 118 10.40 12.79 16.86
CA ALA A 118 11.25 11.72 16.32
C ALA A 118 10.98 11.42 14.83
N ASP A 119 10.21 12.26 14.11
CA ASP A 119 9.86 12.07 12.68
C ASP A 119 9.45 10.62 12.34
N GLN A 120 8.60 10.05 13.19
CA GLN A 120 8.29 8.62 13.15
C GLN A 120 7.62 8.24 11.83
N VAL A 121 8.19 7.25 11.14
CA VAL A 121 7.60 6.69 9.91
C VAL A 121 6.71 5.50 10.26
N VAL A 122 5.43 5.54 9.87
CA VAL A 122 4.46 4.45 10.06
C VAL A 122 3.82 4.02 8.74
N GLY A 123 3.31 2.78 8.70
CA GLY A 123 2.69 2.21 7.51
C GLY A 123 1.23 1.83 7.76
N GLN A 124 0.36 2.13 6.81
CA GLN A 124 -1.02 1.64 6.76
C GLN A 124 -1.22 0.83 5.48
N TYR A 125 -1.86 -0.34 5.60
CA TYR A 125 -1.99 -1.29 4.51
C TYR A 125 -3.44 -1.31 4.01
N TYR A 126 -3.61 -1.34 2.70
CA TYR A 126 -4.92 -1.40 2.04
C TYR A 126 -4.92 -2.44 0.92
N VAL A 127 -6.10 -2.92 0.57
CA VAL A 127 -6.31 -3.86 -0.53
C VAL A 127 -7.55 -3.45 -1.32
N LEU A 128 -7.46 -3.52 -2.64
CA LEU A 128 -8.59 -3.30 -3.55
C LEU A 128 -9.47 -4.55 -3.58
N VAL A 129 -10.73 -4.40 -3.14
CA VAL A 129 -11.77 -5.44 -3.16
C VAL A 129 -13.01 -4.85 -3.83
N ASP A 130 -13.54 -5.53 -4.84
CA ASP A 130 -14.73 -5.09 -5.59
C ASP A 130 -14.66 -3.62 -6.06
N GLY A 131 -13.48 -3.21 -6.54
CA GLY A 131 -13.24 -1.86 -7.06
C GLY A 131 -13.09 -0.78 -5.99
N ARG A 132 -12.98 -1.12 -4.71
CA ARG A 132 -12.80 -0.16 -3.60
C ARG A 132 -11.66 -0.57 -2.68
N PHE A 133 -10.88 0.41 -2.22
CA PHE A 133 -9.88 0.13 -1.19
C PHE A 133 -10.55 -0.06 0.16
N VAL A 134 -10.06 -1.06 0.91
CA VAL A 134 -10.35 -1.28 2.33
C VAL A 134 -9.04 -1.51 3.07
N MET A 135 -9.03 -1.33 4.38
CA MET A 135 -7.85 -1.60 5.19
C MET A 135 -7.54 -3.10 5.19
N ASP A 136 -6.26 -3.45 4.97
CA ASP A 136 -5.78 -4.83 4.91
C ASP A 136 -5.31 -5.30 6.31
N ASP A 137 -6.25 -5.89 7.05
CA ASP A 137 -6.05 -6.50 8.37
C ASP A 137 -5.79 -8.00 8.33
N GLU A 138 -6.12 -8.65 7.23
CA GLU A 138 -5.83 -10.05 7.03
C GLU A 138 -4.34 -10.29 6.77
N ARG A 139 -3.85 -11.47 7.19
CA ARG A 139 -2.47 -11.86 6.94
C ARG A 139 -2.36 -12.39 5.52
N SER A 140 -1.37 -11.90 4.78
CA SER A 140 -1.02 -12.39 3.44
C SER A 140 0.48 -12.32 3.20
N SER A 141 0.97 -13.08 2.21
CA SER A 141 2.37 -13.03 1.77
C SER A 141 2.72 -11.65 1.21
N GLU A 142 1.81 -11.04 0.45
CA GLU A 142 1.98 -9.71 -0.14
C GLU A 142 1.98 -8.61 0.92
N ARG A 143 1.10 -8.67 1.93
CA ARG A 143 1.14 -7.72 3.06
C ARG A 143 2.43 -7.86 3.86
N SER A 144 2.91 -9.09 4.06
CA SER A 144 4.22 -9.34 4.69
C SER A 144 5.37 -8.79 3.85
N GLU A 145 5.22 -8.81 2.53
CA GLU A 145 6.18 -8.26 1.59
C GLU A 145 6.21 -6.72 1.64
N LEU A 146 5.05 -6.05 1.68
CA LEU A 146 4.96 -4.61 1.93
C LEU A 146 5.53 -4.22 3.30
N ALA A 147 5.31 -5.04 4.34
CA ALA A 147 5.90 -4.79 5.66
C ALA A 147 7.44 -4.84 5.64
N ARG A 148 8.04 -5.75 4.85
CA ARG A 148 9.49 -5.76 4.62
C ARG A 148 9.96 -4.52 3.85
N ALA A 149 9.19 -4.04 2.88
CA ALA A 149 9.51 -2.81 2.17
C ALA A 149 9.53 -1.59 3.12
N LEU A 150 8.53 -1.46 3.99
CA LEU A 150 8.50 -0.43 5.03
C LEU A 150 9.69 -0.52 6.00
N ALA A 151 10.06 -1.74 6.42
CA ALA A 151 11.22 -1.95 7.30
C ALA A 151 12.52 -1.49 6.63
N ARG A 152 12.75 -1.85 5.36
CA ARG A 152 13.91 -1.37 4.59
C ARG A 152 13.96 0.15 4.48
N TYR A 153 12.82 0.78 4.20
CA TYR A 153 12.72 2.24 4.13
C TYR A 153 13.07 2.92 5.45
N ARG A 154 12.68 2.33 6.59
CA ARG A 154 13.04 2.86 7.92
C ARG A 154 14.52 2.72 8.23
N SER A 155 15.17 1.66 7.76
CA SER A 155 16.60 1.41 8.00
C SER A 155 17.54 2.21 7.10
N SER A 156 17.04 2.86 6.04
CA SER A 156 17.84 3.70 5.14
C SER A 156 17.78 5.20 5.49
N LYS A 157 17.14 5.54 6.61
CA LYS A 157 17.09 6.88 7.20
C LYS A 157 17.95 6.92 8.45
#